data_AF-A0A0F9P444-F1
#
_entry.id   AF-A0A0F9P444-F1
#
_cell.length_a   1.000
_cell.length_b   1.000
_cell.length_c   1.000
_cell.angle_alpha   90.00
_cell.angle_beta   90.00
_cell.angle_gamma   90.00
#
_symmetry.space_group_name_H-M   'P 1'
#
loop_
_entity.id
_entity.type
_entity.pdbx_description
1 polymer ?
#
loop_
_entity_poly.entity_id
_entity_poly.type
_entity_poly.pdbx_seq_one_letter_code
_entity_poly.pdbx_strand_id
1 'polypeptide(L)'
;MVKYLSRFRCSVCNFIYDGDKENKEFSKVLDSWTCPVCGAPKSAFVSEGVSKGNENISTNVAEKIIEQLVSFGVKHVFGIPGDSNLPFVNAIRENDDIDFILTRHE
;
A
#
# COMPACT_ATOMS: atom_id res chain seq x y z
N MET A 1 17.05 21.08 14.98
CA MET A 1 16.09 20.84 13.88
C MET A 1 16.56 19.62 13.10
N VAL A 2 15.90 18.47 13.26
CA VAL A 2 16.22 17.28 12.45
C VAL A 2 15.50 17.43 11.11
N LYS A 3 16.26 17.58 10.03
CA LYS A 3 15.75 17.67 8.67
C LYS A 3 15.54 16.24 8.17
N TYR A 4 14.33 15.69 8.32
CA TYR A 4 13.99 14.38 7.77
C TYR A 4 14.08 14.43 6.24
N LEU A 5 14.84 13.52 5.62
CA LEU A 5 14.84 13.38 4.17
C LEU A 5 13.52 12.72 3.74
N SER A 6 12.79 13.37 2.83
CA SER A 6 11.44 12.96 2.45
C SER A 6 11.41 11.55 1.87
N ARG A 7 10.42 10.75 2.29
CA ARG A 7 10.16 9.40 1.76
C ARG A 7 9.32 9.46 0.50
N PHE A 8 9.71 8.68 -0.50
CA PHE A 8 8.99 8.60 -1.77
C PHE A 8 8.62 7.16 -2.08
N ARG A 9 7.39 6.95 -2.53
CA ARG A 9 6.87 5.64 -2.93
C ARG A 9 6.77 5.54 -4.43
N CYS A 10 7.26 4.44 -4.99
CA CYS A 10 7.00 4.07 -6.38
C CYS A 10 5.50 3.75 -6.56
N SER A 11 4.80 4.47 -7.42
CA SER A 11 3.37 4.21 -7.71
C SER A 11 3.11 2.89 -8.46
N VAL A 12 4.15 2.24 -9.00
CA VAL A 12 4.04 1.00 -9.77
C VAL A 12 4.14 -0.24 -8.89
N CYS A 13 5.16 -0.30 -8.02
CA CYS A 13 5.46 -1.50 -7.21
C CYS A 13 5.54 -1.24 -5.71
N ASN A 14 5.22 -0.02 -5.27
CA ASN A 14 5.23 0.37 -3.86
C ASN A 14 6.62 0.38 -3.18
N PHE A 15 7.72 0.27 -3.92
CA PHE A 15 9.07 0.45 -3.36
C PHE A 15 9.21 1.83 -2.68
N ILE A 16 9.72 1.85 -1.45
CA ILE A 16 9.93 3.07 -0.68
C ILE A 16 11.40 3.50 -0.79
N TYR A 17 11.63 4.65 -1.43
CA TYR A 17 12.88 5.39 -1.33
C TYR A 17 12.92 6.15 -0.01
N ASP A 18 13.89 5.79 0.83
CA ASP A 18 14.12 6.40 2.13
C ASP A 18 15.40 7.23 2.08
N GLY A 19 15.28 8.55 1.97
CA GLY A 19 16.43 9.42 1.82
C GLY A 19 17.37 9.41 3.02
N ASP A 20 16.87 9.08 4.22
CA ASP A 20 17.70 8.94 5.43
C ASP A 20 18.60 7.69 5.34
N LYS A 21 18.08 6.58 4.79
CA LYS A 21 18.88 5.35 4.57
C LYS A 21 19.90 5.51 3.46
N GLU A 22 19.49 6.15 2.37
CA GLU A 22 20.34 6.36 1.19
C GLU A 22 21.30 7.54 1.38
N ASN A 23 21.19 8.27 2.50
CA ASN A 23 21.91 9.51 2.80
C ASN A 23 21.90 10.49 1.62
N LYS A 24 20.76 10.53 0.91
CA LYS A 24 20.59 11.26 -0.35
C LYS A 24 19.15 11.72 -0.48
N GLU A 25 19.00 12.99 -0.82
CA GLU A 25 17.68 13.59 -1.06
C GLU A 25 17.14 13.12 -2.41
N PHE A 26 15.86 12.73 -2.45
CA PHE A 26 15.24 12.21 -3.67
C PHE A 26 15.34 13.19 -4.85
N SER A 27 15.23 14.51 -4.58
CA SER A 27 15.42 15.57 -5.57
C SER A 27 16.81 15.54 -6.23
N LYS A 28 17.83 15.07 -5.51
CA LYS A 28 19.23 14.97 -5.98
C LYS A 28 19.56 13.62 -6.64
N VAL A 29 18.61 12.70 -6.69
CA VAL A 29 18.74 11.46 -7.46
C VAL A 29 18.77 11.81 -8.95
N LEU A 30 19.60 11.13 -9.74
CA LEU A 30 19.67 11.36 -11.19
C LEU A 30 18.34 11.00 -11.84
N ASP A 31 17.94 11.72 -12.88
CA ASP A 31 16.66 11.43 -13.58
C ASP A 31 16.71 10.10 -14.37
N SER A 32 17.91 9.62 -14.68
CA SER A 32 18.15 8.29 -15.26
C SER A 32 18.01 7.15 -14.24
N TRP A 33 17.88 7.45 -12.95
CA TRP A 33 17.67 6.44 -11.93
C TRP A 33 16.26 5.89 -12.03
N THR A 34 16.17 4.57 -11.98
CA THR A 34 14.91 3.82 -12.04
C THR A 34 14.71 3.04 -10.75
N CYS A 35 13.44 2.73 -10.46
CA CYS A 35 13.09 1.90 -9.32
C CYS A 35 13.85 0.56 -9.39
N PRO A 36 14.59 0.16 -8.34
CA PRO A 36 15.38 -1.07 -8.35
C PRO A 36 14.53 -2.34 -8.36
N VAL A 37 13.23 -2.23 -8.06
CA VAL A 37 12.30 -3.37 -8.01
C VAL A 37 11.59 -3.58 -9.35
N CYS A 38 11.16 -2.52 -10.03
CA CYS A 38 10.31 -2.63 -11.23
C CYS A 38 10.79 -1.85 -12.45
N GLY A 39 11.89 -1.09 -12.34
CA GLY A 39 12.42 -0.30 -13.46
C GLY A 39 11.63 0.97 -13.81
N ALA A 40 10.58 1.31 -13.05
CA ALA A 40 9.81 2.54 -13.27
C ALA A 40 10.71 3.80 -13.16
N PRO A 41 10.45 4.84 -13.97
CA PRO A 41 11.25 6.07 -13.93
C PRO A 41 11.05 6.83 -12.62
N LYS A 42 11.99 7.70 -12.27
CA LYS A 42 11.91 8.58 -11.09
C LYS A 42 10.61 9.40 -11.03
N SER A 43 10.03 9.77 -12.17
CA SER A 43 8.74 10.47 -12.26
C SER A 43 7.53 9.67 -11.76
N ALA A 44 7.65 8.35 -11.65
CA ALA A 44 6.59 7.48 -11.10
C ALA A 44 6.56 7.47 -9.57
N PHE A 45 7.47 8.18 -8.89
CA PHE A 45 7.50 8.27 -7.44
C PHE A 45 6.65 9.42 -6.92
N VAL A 46 5.83 9.12 -5.91
CA VAL A 46 4.99 10.09 -5.21
C VAL A 46 5.53 10.31 -3.80
N SER A 47 5.51 11.55 -3.32
CA SER A 47 5.88 11.85 -1.93
C SER A 47 4.88 11.17 -1.00
N GLU A 48 5.36 10.28 -0.13
CA GLU A 48 4.53 9.83 0.97
C GLU A 48 4.51 10.94 2.01
N GLY A 49 3.35 11.58 2.19
CA GLY A 49 3.08 12.31 3.42
C GLY A 49 3.17 11.29 4.56
N VAL A 50 4.31 11.27 5.26
CA VAL A 50 4.57 10.28 6.31
C VAL A 50 3.63 10.55 7.48
N SER A 51 2.45 9.94 7.50
CA SER A 51 1.83 9.56 8.75
C SER A 51 2.52 8.29 9.20
N LYS A 52 3.46 8.39 10.16
CA LYS A 52 3.89 7.22 10.92
C LYS A 52 2.61 6.52 11.40
N GLY A 53 2.39 5.28 10.97
CA GLY A 53 1.31 4.46 11.52
C GLY A 53 1.48 4.41 13.04
N ASN A 54 0.39 4.66 13.77
CA ASN A 54 0.38 4.70 15.23
C ASN A 54 1.05 3.44 15.80
N GLU A 55 1.89 3.60 16.83
CA GLU A 55 2.60 2.49 17.49
C GLU A 55 1.66 1.54 18.26
N ASN A 56 0.35 1.85 18.28
CA ASN A 56 -0.74 1.00 18.74
C ASN A 56 -1.61 0.56 17.54
N ILE A 57 -1.13 -0.39 16.74
CA ILE A 57 -1.93 -0.99 15.66
C ILE A 57 -2.71 -2.16 16.26
N SER A 58 -3.99 -1.96 16.55
CA SER A 58 -4.91 -3.03 16.95
C SER A 58 -5.47 -3.81 15.77
N THR A 59 -5.19 -3.37 14.53
CA THR A 59 -5.75 -3.96 13.32
C THR A 59 -4.91 -5.10 12.76
N ASN A 60 -5.57 -6.07 12.14
CA ASN A 60 -4.90 -7.23 11.55
C ASN A 60 -4.57 -7.02 10.05
N VAL A 61 -3.83 -7.96 9.45
CA VAL A 61 -3.38 -7.84 8.05
C VAL A 61 -4.56 -7.80 7.07
N ALA A 62 -5.62 -8.59 7.30
CA ALA A 62 -6.79 -8.60 6.44
C ALA A 62 -7.49 -7.24 6.44
N GLU A 63 -7.73 -6.67 7.61
CA GLU A 63 -8.32 -5.32 7.76
C GLU A 63 -7.50 -4.27 7.01
N LYS A 64 -6.17 -4.32 7.08
CA LYS A 64 -5.32 -3.38 6.33
C LYS A 64 -5.42 -3.56 4.83
N ILE A 65 -5.57 -4.78 4.33
CA ILE A 65 -5.82 -5.01 2.91
C ILE A 65 -7.16 -4.39 2.51
N ILE A 66 -8.22 -4.58 3.32
CA ILE A 66 -9.56 -4.04 3.04
C ILE A 66 -9.54 -2.51 3.04
N GLU A 67 -8.89 -1.88 4.02
CA GLU A 67 -8.71 -0.42 4.06
C GLU A 67 -8.06 0.12 2.77
N GLN A 68 -7.01 -0.56 2.26
CA GLN A 68 -6.35 -0.15 1.02
C GLN A 68 -7.26 -0.34 -0.21
N LEU A 69 -7.97 -1.45 -0.30
CA LEU A 69 -8.93 -1.70 -1.39
C LEU A 69 -10.01 -0.61 -1.43
N VAL A 70 -10.61 -0.28 -0.27
CA VAL A 70 -11.60 0.81 -0.16
C VAL A 70 -10.99 2.15 -0.54
N SER A 71 -9.76 2.45 -0.10
CA SER A 71 -9.07 3.69 -0.47
C SER A 71 -8.82 3.83 -1.97
N PHE A 72 -8.68 2.71 -2.69
CA PHE A 72 -8.58 2.68 -4.15
C PHE A 72 -9.93 2.70 -4.85
N GLY A 73 -11.03 2.78 -4.09
CA GLY A 73 -12.39 2.85 -4.61
C GLY A 73 -12.98 1.50 -5.01
N VAL A 74 -12.41 0.39 -4.53
CA VAL A 74 -12.97 -0.95 -4.75
C VAL A 74 -14.21 -1.12 -3.88
N LYS A 75 -15.34 -1.44 -4.52
CA LYS A 75 -16.63 -1.64 -3.84
C LYS A 75 -17.09 -3.09 -3.75
N HIS A 76 -16.59 -3.95 -4.63
CA HIS A 76 -17.05 -5.33 -4.74
C HIS A 76 -15.89 -6.27 -4.98
N VAL A 77 -15.85 -7.36 -4.23
CA VAL A 77 -14.89 -8.47 -4.37
C VAL A 77 -15.66 -9.74 -4.66
N PHE A 78 -15.30 -10.43 -5.75
CA PHE A 78 -15.96 -11.67 -6.17
C PHE A 78 -15.09 -12.87 -5.78
N GLY A 79 -15.69 -13.92 -5.21
CA GLY A 79 -14.93 -15.14 -4.94
C GLY A 79 -15.69 -16.21 -4.16
N ILE A 80 -14.95 -17.26 -3.79
CA ILE A 80 -15.44 -18.38 -2.99
C ILE A 80 -14.74 -18.37 -1.61
N PRO A 81 -15.51 -18.41 -0.50
CA PRO A 81 -14.91 -18.52 0.83
C PRO A 81 -14.33 -19.92 1.04
N GLY A 82 -13.15 -19.97 1.66
CA GLY A 82 -12.50 -21.18 2.10
C GLY A 82 -11.65 -20.91 3.34
N ASP A 83 -11.22 -21.95 4.03
CA ASP A 83 -10.53 -21.82 5.32
C ASP A 83 -9.30 -20.89 5.24
N SER A 84 -8.59 -20.92 4.10
CA SER A 84 -7.40 -20.10 3.88
C SER A 84 -7.70 -18.60 3.67
N ASN A 85 -8.89 -18.21 3.24
CA ASN A 85 -9.25 -16.80 3.02
C ASN A 85 -10.32 -16.29 4.00
N LEU A 86 -10.75 -17.11 4.95
CA LEU A 86 -11.82 -16.77 5.88
C LEU A 86 -11.56 -15.46 6.66
N PRO A 87 -10.35 -15.16 7.17
CA PRO A 87 -10.08 -13.87 7.82
C PRO A 87 -10.28 -12.67 6.88
N PHE A 88 -9.95 -12.83 5.60
CA PHE A 88 -10.14 -11.79 4.58
C PHE A 88 -11.61 -11.58 4.25
N VAL A 89 -12.37 -12.66 4.07
CA VAL A 89 -13.83 -12.59 3.82
C VAL A 89 -14.55 -11.97 5.02
N ASN A 90 -14.15 -12.31 6.25
CA ASN A 90 -14.72 -11.71 7.46
C ASN A 90 -14.42 -10.22 7.55
N ALA A 91 -13.18 -9.79 7.27
CA ALA A 91 -12.82 -8.38 7.27
C ALA A 91 -13.61 -7.55 6.23
N ILE A 92 -13.97 -8.14 5.08
CA ILE A 92 -14.87 -7.50 4.11
C ILE A 92 -16.29 -7.38 4.70
N ARG A 93 -16.82 -8.46 5.28
CA ARG A 93 -18.18 -8.48 5.84
C ARG A 93 -18.39 -7.52 7.01
N GLU A 94 -17.32 -7.17 7.72
CA GLU A 94 -17.33 -6.22 8.83
C GLU A 94 -17.13 -4.76 8.38
N ASN A 95 -16.98 -4.50 7.08
CA ASN A 95 -16.75 -3.18 6.51
C ASN A 95 -17.95 -2.73 5.64
N ASP A 96 -18.53 -1.58 5.94
CA ASP A 96 -19.75 -1.09 5.25
C ASP A 96 -19.48 -0.49 3.86
N ASP A 97 -18.22 -0.27 3.47
CA ASP A 97 -17.84 0.39 2.20
C ASP A 97 -17.49 -0.59 1.06
N ILE A 98 -17.44 -1.90 1.34
CA ILE A 98 -17.05 -2.94 0.38
C ILE A 98 -17.77 -4.27 0.62
N ASP A 99 -18.25 -4.89 -0.46
CA ASP A 99 -19.01 -6.13 -0.41
C ASP A 99 -18.25 -7.35 -0.95
N PHE A 100 -18.45 -8.51 -0.32
CA PHE A 100 -18.03 -9.80 -0.86
C PHE A 100 -19.20 -10.49 -1.58
N ILE A 101 -19.06 -10.71 -2.89
CA ILE A 101 -20.05 -11.37 -3.74
C ILE A 101 -19.62 -12.82 -3.96
N LEU A 102 -20.38 -13.76 -3.40
CA LEU A 102 -20.15 -15.19 -3.57
C LEU A 102 -20.32 -15.61 -5.03
N THR A 103 -19.29 -16.21 -5.61
CA THR A 103 -19.35 -16.83 -6.93
C THR A 103 -19.51 -18.35 -6.82
N ARG A 104 -19.89 -19.01 -7.93
CA ARG A 104 -19.99 -20.48 -8.01
C ARG A 104 -18.70 -21.15 -8.50
N HIS A 105 -17.83 -20.38 -9.11
CA HIS A 105 -16.55 -20.79 -9.64
C HIS A 105 -15.57 -19.62 -9.44
N GLU A 106 -14.29 -19.94 -9.23
CA GLU A 106 -13.20 -18.98 -9.17
C GLU A 106 -13.00 -18.22 -10.49
#